data_AF-A0A644TRB5-F1
#
_entry.id   AF-A0A644TRB5-F1
#
_cell.length_a   1.000
_cell.length_b   1.000
_cell.length_c   1.000
_cell.angle_alpha   90.00
_cell.angle_beta   90.00
_cell.angle_gamma   90.00
#
_symmetry.space_group_name_H-M   'P 1'
#
loop_
_entity.id
_entity.type
_entity.pdbx_description
1 polymer ?
#
loop_
_entity_poly.entity_id
_entity_poly.type
_entity_poly.pdbx_seq_one_letter_code
_entity_poly.pdbx_strand_id
1 'polypeptide(L)'
;MEKKSGDAGLCCSKTVTLPRLNRLSPSLESTALKIMEESGELAQAIGKFRGLNGERLRVKETEAMQMVAQELIDVAQTAVTMMFVLEEQYGIDIEKILEEHVCKLKQKGYCD
;
A
#
# COMPACT_ATOMS: atom_id res chain seq x y z
N MET A 1 -10.20 5.82 44.66
CA MET A 1 -10.60 6.23 43.30
C MET A 1 -9.61 7.30 42.87
N GLU A 2 -8.85 7.23 41.79
CA GLU A 2 -8.60 6.25 40.74
C GLU A 2 -7.21 6.63 40.19
N LYS A 3 -6.40 5.63 39.88
CA LYS A 3 -5.17 5.83 39.10
C LYS A 3 -5.56 6.29 37.70
N LYS A 4 -4.93 7.34 37.17
CA LYS A 4 -4.70 7.45 35.73
C LYS A 4 -3.21 7.38 35.46
N SER A 5 -2.74 6.14 35.42
CA SER A 5 -1.52 5.75 34.72
C SER A 5 -1.80 5.75 33.22
N GLY A 6 -0.82 6.21 32.44
CA GLY A 6 -0.64 5.76 31.06
C GLY A 6 -1.22 6.66 29.98
N ASP A 7 -0.58 7.80 29.72
CA ASP A 7 -0.47 8.24 28.33
C ASP A 7 0.79 7.56 27.76
N ALA A 8 0.61 6.32 27.31
CA ALA A 8 1.62 5.64 26.53
C ALA A 8 1.60 6.28 25.14
N GLY A 9 2.62 7.08 24.83
CA GLY A 9 2.83 7.68 23.52
C GLY A 9 2.59 6.64 22.43
N LEU A 10 1.75 7.01 21.47
CA LEU A 10 1.35 6.19 20.34
C LEU A 10 2.60 5.67 19.62
N CYS A 11 2.90 4.38 19.77
CA CYS A 11 3.86 3.68 18.92
C CYS A 11 3.38 3.83 17.47
N CYS A 12 3.98 4.74 16.70
CA CYS A 12 3.41 5.26 15.45
C CYS A 12 3.62 4.34 14.23
N SER A 13 3.84 3.04 14.45
CA SER A 13 3.94 2.05 13.37
C SER A 13 2.67 1.19 13.30
N LYS A 14 2.11 1.05 12.11
CA LYS A 14 1.06 0.07 11.83
C LYS A 14 1.63 -1.04 10.95
N THR A 15 1.54 -2.28 11.42
CA THR A 15 1.90 -3.45 10.62
C THR A 15 0.70 -3.88 9.77
N VAL A 16 0.93 -4.07 8.48
CA VAL A 16 -0.03 -4.67 7.54
C VAL A 16 0.61 -5.92 6.96
N THR A 17 -0.10 -7.04 6.99
CA THR A 17 0.38 -8.33 6.46
C THR A 17 -0.41 -8.66 5.19
N LEU A 18 0.31 -8.85 4.09
CA LEU A 18 -0.24 -9.22 2.78
C LEU A 18 0.29 -10.60 2.36
N PRO A 19 -0.57 -11.52 1.92
CA PRO A 19 -0.17 -12.90 1.63
C PRO A 19 0.58 -13.04 0.29
N ARG A 20 1.41 -14.08 0.19
CA ARG A 20 1.88 -14.60 -1.10
C ARG A 20 0.72 -15.22 -1.88
N LEU A 21 0.58 -14.87 -3.16
CA LEU A 21 -0.49 -15.38 -4.02
C LEU A 21 -0.11 -16.70 -4.70
N ASN A 22 -0.22 -17.80 -3.96
CA ASN A 22 0.26 -19.13 -4.37
C ASN A 22 -0.52 -19.81 -5.51
N ARG A 23 -1.56 -19.17 -6.04
CA ARG A 23 -2.40 -19.70 -7.14
C ARG A 23 -2.16 -19.00 -8.47
N LEU A 24 -1.19 -18.07 -8.50
CA LEU A 24 -0.78 -17.33 -9.67
C LEU A 24 0.67 -17.67 -10.00
N SER A 25 1.06 -17.45 -11.25
CA SER A 25 2.46 -17.54 -11.71
C SER A 25 2.92 -16.16 -12.16
N PRO A 26 3.10 -15.19 -11.24
CA PRO A 26 3.50 -13.83 -11.60
C PRO A 26 4.92 -13.78 -12.16
N SER A 27 5.13 -12.93 -13.18
CA SER A 27 6.44 -12.48 -13.64
C SER A 27 6.66 -11.01 -13.31
N LEU A 28 7.87 -10.49 -13.52
CA LEU A 28 8.14 -9.06 -13.38
C LEU A 28 7.27 -8.22 -14.32
N GLU A 29 7.13 -8.65 -15.57
CA GLU A 29 6.33 -7.95 -16.58
C GLU A 29 4.84 -7.98 -16.23
N SER A 30 4.31 -9.15 -15.85
CA SER A 30 2.89 -9.27 -15.52
C SER A 30 2.52 -8.46 -14.27
N THR A 31 3.40 -8.45 -13.27
CA THR A 31 3.18 -7.66 -12.05
C THR A 31 3.35 -6.16 -12.31
N ALA A 32 4.30 -5.74 -13.14
CA ALA A 32 4.42 -4.34 -13.54
C ALA A 32 3.18 -3.83 -14.28
N LEU A 33 2.64 -4.61 -15.22
CA LEU A 33 1.39 -4.28 -15.90
C LEU A 33 0.22 -4.18 -14.91
N LYS A 34 0.13 -5.10 -13.96
CA LYS A 34 -0.94 -5.11 -12.96
C LYS A 34 -0.85 -3.92 -11.99
N ILE A 35 0.36 -3.52 -11.58
CA ILE A 35 0.58 -2.29 -10.79
C ILE A 35 0.04 -1.07 -11.54
N MET A 36 0.28 -0.97 -12.86
CA MET A 36 -0.22 0.15 -13.65
C MET A 36 -1.75 0.16 -13.74
N GLU A 37 -2.37 -1.01 -13.86
CA GLU A 37 -3.83 -1.17 -13.86
C GLU A 37 -4.44 -0.70 -12.53
N GLU A 38 -3.98 -1.26 -11.41
CA GLU A 38 -4.50 -0.95 -10.07
C GLU A 38 -4.23 0.51 -9.67
N SER A 39 -3.08 1.06 -10.09
CA SER A 39 -2.79 2.49 -9.90
C SER A 39 -3.77 3.38 -10.69
N GLY A 40 -4.19 2.93 -11.87
CA GLY A 40 -5.22 3.59 -12.68
C GLY A 40 -6.59 3.54 -12.02
N GLU A 41 -6.96 2.40 -11.44
CA GLU A 41 -8.21 2.22 -10.68
C GLU A 41 -8.21 3.08 -9.41
N LEU A 42 -7.10 3.13 -8.66
CA LEU A 42 -6.90 4.03 -7.53
C LEU A 42 -7.06 5.49 -7.95
N ALA A 43 -6.42 5.90 -9.05
CA ALA A 43 -6.56 7.27 -9.57
C ALA A 43 -8.00 7.59 -9.96
N GLN A 44 -8.73 6.64 -10.56
CA GLN A 44 -10.14 6.80 -10.89
C GLN A 44 -11.00 6.96 -9.62
N ALA A 45 -10.77 6.15 -8.58
CA ALA A 45 -11.49 6.25 -7.30
C ALA A 45 -11.28 7.63 -6.65
N ILE A 46 -10.06 8.15 -6.67
CA ILE A 46 -9.74 9.51 -6.20
C ILE A 46 -10.42 10.58 -7.08
N GLY A 47 -10.44 10.38 -8.40
CA GLY A 47 -11.06 11.28 -9.38
C GLY A 47 -12.57 11.44 -9.17
N LYS A 48 -13.28 10.33 -8.91
CA LYS A 48 -14.72 10.29 -8.59
C LYS A 48 -15.06 11.11 -7.36
N PHE A 49 -14.21 11.09 -6.33
CA PHE A 49 -14.39 11.94 -5.14
C PHE A 49 -14.25 13.42 -5.46
N ARG A 50 -13.23 13.79 -6.26
CA ARG A 50 -12.90 15.19 -6.55
C ARG A 50 -13.76 15.84 -7.64
N GLY A 51 -14.68 15.08 -8.27
CA GLY A 51 -15.46 15.56 -9.42
C GLY A 51 -14.57 15.97 -10.61
N LEU A 52 -13.37 15.39 -10.70
CA LEU A 52 -12.45 15.66 -11.80
C LEU A 52 -13.00 15.06 -13.09
N ASN A 53 -12.72 15.68 -14.23
CA ASN A 53 -13.16 15.26 -15.58
C ASN A 53 -14.67 15.38 -15.89
N GLY A 54 -15.41 16.29 -15.22
CA GLY A 54 -16.80 16.57 -15.57
C GLY A 54 -17.80 15.49 -15.12
N GLU A 55 -17.37 14.55 -14.28
CA GLU A 55 -18.24 13.55 -13.67
C GLU A 55 -19.13 14.19 -12.60
N ARG A 56 -20.45 13.92 -12.63
CA ARG A 56 -21.36 14.32 -11.55
C ARG A 56 -20.96 13.56 -10.29
N LEU A 57 -20.76 14.27 -9.17
CA LEU A 57 -20.68 13.71 -7.81
C LEU A 57 -21.96 12.89 -7.54
N ARG A 58 -21.92 11.60 -7.88
CA ARG A 58 -23.01 10.63 -7.65
C ARG A 58 -22.76 9.73 -6.46
N VAL A 59 -21.56 9.81 -5.87
CA VAL A 59 -21.09 8.91 -4.82
C VAL A 59 -20.90 9.71 -3.54
N LYS A 60 -21.35 9.16 -2.41
CA LYS A 60 -21.10 9.79 -1.10
C LYS A 60 -19.61 9.74 -0.78
N GLU A 61 -19.09 10.76 -0.11
CA GLU A 61 -17.68 10.83 0.28
C GLU A 61 -17.19 9.55 0.98
N THR A 62 -17.98 9.01 1.91
CA THR A 62 -17.65 7.76 2.62
C THR A 62 -17.48 6.56 1.70
N GLU A 63 -18.30 6.48 0.64
CA GLU A 63 -18.25 5.40 -0.34
C GLU A 63 -17.05 5.57 -1.26
N ALA A 64 -16.74 6.80 -1.68
CA ALA A 64 -15.54 7.08 -2.47
C ALA A 64 -14.25 6.79 -1.70
N MET A 65 -14.19 7.15 -0.41
CA MET A 65 -13.03 6.83 0.44
C MET A 65 -12.87 5.32 0.68
N GLN A 66 -13.99 4.58 0.76
CA GLN A 66 -13.94 3.13 0.84
C GLN A 66 -13.37 2.51 -0.44
N MET A 67 -13.75 3.02 -1.61
CA MET A 67 -13.17 2.58 -2.90
C MET A 67 -11.67 2.89 -2.95
N VAL A 68 -11.26 4.12 -2.61
CA VAL A 68 -9.84 4.51 -2.55
C VAL A 68 -9.04 3.56 -1.66
N ALA A 69 -9.58 3.20 -0.49
CA ALA A 69 -8.92 2.27 0.41
C ALA A 69 -8.78 0.84 -0.16
N GLN A 70 -9.78 0.37 -0.93
CA GLN A 70 -9.73 -0.94 -1.59
C GLN A 70 -8.66 -0.96 -2.68
N GLU A 71 -8.70 0.00 -3.61
CA GLU A 71 -7.74 0.09 -4.70
C GLU A 71 -6.30 0.29 -4.18
N LEU A 72 -6.13 1.02 -3.07
CA LEU A 72 -4.83 1.19 -2.45
C LEU A 72 -4.26 -0.13 -1.91
N ILE A 73 -5.11 -1.00 -1.38
CA ILE A 73 -4.69 -2.34 -0.91
C ILE A 73 -4.36 -3.24 -2.09
N ASP A 74 -5.08 -3.13 -3.22
CA ASP A 74 -4.77 -3.91 -4.43
C ASP A 74 -3.38 -3.53 -4.97
N VAL A 75 -3.09 -2.23 -5.11
CA VAL A 75 -1.74 -1.74 -5.48
C VAL A 75 -0.67 -2.29 -4.54
N ALA A 76 -0.93 -2.27 -3.22
CA ALA A 76 0.01 -2.79 -2.23
C ALA A 76 0.22 -4.30 -2.38
N GLN A 77 -0.85 -5.07 -2.60
CA GLN A 77 -0.79 -6.52 -2.78
C GLN A 77 0.00 -6.91 -4.03
N THR A 78 -0.15 -6.18 -5.14
CA THR A 78 0.60 -6.48 -6.36
C THR A 78 2.06 -6.07 -6.23
N ALA A 79 2.36 -4.96 -5.54
CA ALA A 79 3.74 -4.61 -5.20
C ALA A 79 4.41 -5.69 -4.33
N VAL A 80 3.73 -6.19 -3.28
CA VAL A 80 4.22 -7.31 -2.46
C VAL A 80 4.38 -8.59 -3.28
N THR A 81 3.47 -8.85 -4.21
CA THR A 81 3.58 -10.00 -5.12
C THR A 81 4.83 -9.89 -5.99
N MET A 82 5.16 -8.70 -6.49
CA MET A 82 6.39 -8.45 -7.24
C MET A 82 7.64 -8.60 -6.36
N MET A 83 7.59 -8.25 -5.07
CA MET A 83 8.67 -8.51 -4.12
C MET A 83 8.96 -10.00 -4.00
N PHE A 84 7.93 -10.85 -3.83
CA PHE A 84 8.11 -12.31 -3.83
C PHE A 84 8.74 -12.83 -5.14
N VAL A 85 8.37 -12.27 -6.30
CA VAL A 85 8.98 -12.63 -7.59
C VAL A 85 10.49 -12.31 -7.58
N LEU A 86 10.87 -11.13 -7.09
CA LEU A 86 12.28 -10.72 -7.00
C LEU A 86 13.09 -11.61 -6.04
N GLU A 87 12.53 -11.97 -4.89
CA GLU A 87 13.18 -12.88 -3.94
C GLU A 87 13.35 -14.29 -4.54
N GLU A 88 12.27 -14.87 -5.04
CA GLU A 88 12.24 -16.29 -5.41
C GLU A 88 12.93 -16.59 -6.74
N GLN A 89 12.75 -15.71 -7.74
CA GLN A 89 13.25 -15.96 -9.10
C GLN A 89 14.62 -15.32 -9.35
N TYR A 90 14.94 -14.25 -8.62
CA TYR A 90 16.17 -13.47 -8.84
C TYR A 90 17.10 -13.46 -7.63
N GLY A 91 16.70 -14.04 -6.49
CA GLY A 91 17.54 -14.13 -5.29
C GLY A 91 17.82 -12.78 -4.64
N ILE A 92 16.97 -11.78 -4.87
CA ILE A 92 17.10 -10.45 -4.28
C ILE A 92 16.68 -10.52 -2.81
N ASP A 93 17.47 -9.94 -1.90
CA ASP A 93 17.14 -9.86 -0.48
C ASP A 93 16.24 -8.63 -0.22
N ILE A 94 14.91 -8.84 -0.22
CA ILE A 94 13.96 -7.74 -0.03
C ILE A 94 13.97 -7.23 1.41
N GLU A 95 14.20 -8.10 2.40
CA GLU A 95 14.30 -7.70 3.81
C GLU A 95 15.44 -6.68 3.98
N LYS A 96 16.62 -6.98 3.43
CA LYS A 96 17.75 -6.04 3.46
C LYS A 96 17.42 -4.73 2.75
N ILE A 97 16.78 -4.77 1.59
CA ILE A 97 16.38 -3.55 0.86
C ILE A 97 15.38 -2.71 1.69
N LEU A 98 14.46 -3.38 2.41
CA LEU A 98 13.51 -2.73 3.30
C LEU A 98 14.21 -2.07 4.49
N GLU A 99 15.14 -2.76 5.15
CA GLU A 99 15.95 -2.20 6.24
C GLU A 99 16.72 -0.95 5.79
N GLU A 100 17.39 -1.02 4.64
CA GLU A 100 18.10 0.11 4.04
C GLU A 100 17.15 1.28 3.72
N HIS A 101 15.95 0.98 3.21
CA HIS A 101 14.93 1.98 2.93
C HIS A 101 14.46 2.67 4.22
N VAL A 102 14.15 1.91 5.27
CA VAL A 102 13.71 2.45 6.56
C VAL A 102 14.82 3.29 7.20
N CYS A 103 16.07 2.83 7.20
CA CYS A 103 17.21 3.61 7.68
C CYS A 103 17.30 4.97 6.96
N LYS A 104 17.13 4.99 5.63
CA LYS A 104 17.11 6.22 4.84
C LYS A 104 15.94 7.14 5.23
N LEU A 105 14.76 6.60 5.55
CA LEU A 105 13.63 7.42 6.01
C LEU A 105 13.89 8.03 7.40
N LYS A 106 14.49 7.26 8.32
CA LYS A 106 14.91 7.74 9.64
C LYS A 106 15.92 8.87 9.55
N GLN A 107 16.94 8.72 8.70
CA GLN A 107 17.94 9.77 8.46
C GLN A 107 17.34 11.07 7.92
N LYS A 108 16.22 10.98 7.19
CA LYS A 108 15.49 12.15 6.67
C LYS A 108 14.50 12.75 7.69
N GLY A 109 14.32 12.12 8.85
CA GLY A 109 13.33 12.54 9.85
C GLY A 109 11.89 12.26 9.42
N TYR A 110 11.67 11.28 8.53
CA TYR A 110 10.33 10.88 8.09
C TYR A 110 9.68 9.83 9.01
N CYS A 111 10.46 9.11 9.80
CA CYS A 111 10.00 8.16 10.83
C CYS A 111 11.09 7.93 11.91
N ASP A 112 10.70 7.35 13.05
CA ASP A 112 11.55 7.12 14.23
C ASP A 112 11.70 5.63 14.57
#